data_AF-A0A7W4ULH2-F1
#
_entry.id   AF-A0A7W4ULH2-F1
#
_cell.length_a   1.000
_cell.length_b   1.000
_cell.length_c   1.000
_cell.angle_alpha   90.00
_cell.angle_beta   90.00
_cell.angle_gamma   90.00
#
_symmetry.space_group_name_H-M   'P 1'
#
loop_
_entity.id
_entity.type
_entity.pdbx_description
1 polymer ?
#
loop_
_entity_poly.entity_id
_entity_poly.type
_entity_poly.pdbx_seq_one_letter_code
_entity_poly.pdbx_strand_id
1 'polypeptide(L)'
;MATSKQTVTVDGHRVTLTNLDKVLYPETRTTKADVLAYYAEIARFLIPHLEQRPVTRKRWVDGVGTMEHPGKAFFQKNLEASAPEWVPRQRIEHRDHTNEYPLVRDLAALTWLAQVAALELHVPQWRFGSDGVPRNPDRLVLDLDPGDGVGLTECAEVARLARSILQGMGLTRCQ
;
A
#
# COMPACT_ATOMS: atom_id res chain seq x y z
N MET A 1 -18.16 -22.01 -8.26
CA MET A 1 -18.84 -21.52 -7.04
C MET A 1 -19.36 -20.13 -7.32
N ALA A 2 -20.63 -19.84 -6.98
CA ALA A 2 -21.20 -18.52 -7.18
C ALA A 2 -20.40 -17.49 -6.36
N THR A 3 -19.95 -16.43 -7.00
CA THR A 3 -19.22 -15.35 -6.35
C THR A 3 -20.18 -14.65 -5.38
N SER A 4 -20.03 -14.88 -4.08
CA SER A 4 -20.81 -14.11 -3.10
C SER A 4 -20.41 -12.65 -3.24
N LYS A 5 -21.40 -11.81 -3.54
CA LYS A 5 -21.28 -10.36 -3.64
C LYS A 5 -22.00 -9.78 -2.44
N GLN A 6 -21.30 -8.98 -1.66
CA GLN A 6 -21.87 -8.29 -0.51
C GLN A 6 -21.54 -6.81 -0.60
N THR A 7 -22.50 -5.95 -0.27
CA THR A 7 -22.26 -4.51 -0.18
C THR A 7 -22.25 -4.12 1.28
N VAL A 8 -21.13 -3.58 1.74
CA VAL A 8 -20.94 -3.08 3.10
C VAL A 8 -20.88 -1.56 3.10
N THR A 9 -21.19 -0.95 4.23
CA THR A 9 -20.98 0.49 4.45
C THR A 9 -19.80 0.66 5.40
N VAL A 10 -18.77 1.38 4.97
CA VAL A 10 -17.54 1.65 5.73
C VAL A 10 -17.30 3.15 5.66
N ASP A 11 -17.15 3.83 6.79
CA ASP A 11 -16.99 5.29 6.89
C ASP A 11 -18.02 6.09 6.04
N GLY A 12 -19.27 5.62 5.98
CA GLY A 12 -20.34 6.24 5.19
C GLY A 12 -20.31 5.95 3.69
N HIS A 13 -19.33 5.18 3.20
CA HIS A 13 -19.18 4.80 1.81
C HIS A 13 -19.60 3.34 1.56
N ARG A 14 -20.31 3.10 0.46
CA ARG A 14 -20.68 1.74 0.04
C ARG A 14 -19.53 1.09 -0.71
N VAL A 15 -19.06 -0.05 -0.20
CA VAL A 15 -18.02 -0.88 -0.83
C VAL A 15 -18.61 -2.24 -1.19
N THR A 16 -18.44 -2.66 -2.44
CA THR A 16 -18.86 -3.99 -2.89
C THR A 16 -17.71 -4.97 -2.75
N LEU A 17 -17.85 -5.94 -1.86
CA LEU A 17 -16.88 -7.01 -1.66
C LEU A 17 -17.27 -8.26 -2.46
N THR A 18 -16.28 -8.92 -3.04
CA THR A 18 -16.47 -10.14 -3.84
C THR A 18 -15.32 -11.10 -3.66
N ASN A 19 -15.58 -12.40 -3.82
CA ASN A 19 -14.56 -13.45 -3.72
C ASN A 19 -13.87 -13.44 -2.35
N LEU A 20 -14.62 -13.33 -1.26
CA LEU A 20 -14.05 -13.26 0.08
C LEU A 20 -13.24 -14.51 0.45
N ASP A 21 -13.73 -15.68 0.05
CA ASP A 21 -13.07 -16.97 0.30
C ASP A 21 -11.90 -17.24 -0.66
N LYS A 22 -11.58 -16.32 -1.57
CA LYS A 22 -10.45 -16.49 -2.50
C LYS A 22 -9.15 -16.47 -1.72
N VAL A 23 -8.41 -17.56 -1.80
CA VAL A 23 -7.06 -17.66 -1.23
C VAL A 23 -6.11 -16.77 -2.04
N LEU A 24 -5.50 -15.79 -1.37
CA LEU A 24 -4.49 -14.90 -1.94
C LEU A 24 -3.07 -15.32 -1.58
N TYR A 25 -2.88 -15.99 -0.44
CA TYR A 25 -1.60 -16.60 -0.04
C TYR A 25 -1.81 -18.11 0.15
N PRO A 26 -1.49 -18.93 -0.87
CA PRO A 26 -1.71 -20.39 -0.83
C PRO A 26 -1.03 -21.11 0.32
N GLU A 27 0.21 -20.76 0.65
CA GLU A 27 1.02 -21.46 1.66
C GLU A 27 0.43 -21.34 3.08
N THR A 28 -0.17 -20.20 3.40
CA THR A 28 -0.83 -19.93 4.69
C THR A 28 -2.35 -20.06 4.63
N ARG A 29 -2.91 -20.30 3.43
CA ARG A 29 -4.34 -20.23 3.10
C ARG A 29 -5.01 -18.89 3.42
N THR A 30 -4.23 -17.80 3.51
CA THR A 30 -4.79 -16.46 3.77
C THR A 30 -5.71 -16.06 2.62
N THR A 31 -6.96 -15.76 2.96
CA THR A 31 -8.03 -15.39 2.04
C THR A 31 -8.11 -13.87 1.84
N LYS A 32 -8.92 -13.43 0.87
CA LYS A 32 -9.24 -12.01 0.71
C LYS A 32 -9.95 -11.45 1.95
N ALA A 33 -10.83 -12.23 2.59
CA ALA A 33 -11.46 -11.83 3.84
C ALA A 33 -10.41 -11.54 4.94
N ASP A 34 -9.37 -12.37 5.04
CA ASP A 34 -8.29 -12.17 6.01
C ASP A 34 -7.48 -10.90 5.70
N VAL A 35 -7.20 -10.61 4.43
CA VAL A 35 -6.52 -9.37 4.03
C VAL A 35 -7.37 -8.13 4.35
N LEU A 36 -8.69 -8.19 4.11
CA LEU A 36 -9.62 -7.13 4.49
C LEU A 36 -9.64 -6.91 6.01
N ALA A 37 -9.70 -7.99 6.79
CA ALA A 37 -9.68 -7.95 8.24
C ALA A 37 -8.37 -7.33 8.76
N TYR A 38 -7.22 -7.75 8.20
CA TYR A 38 -5.92 -7.21 8.56
C TYR A 38 -5.84 -5.70 8.29
N TYR A 39 -6.20 -5.23 7.09
CA TYR A 39 -6.21 -3.79 6.81
C TYR A 39 -7.13 -3.01 7.73
N ALA A 40 -8.28 -3.57 8.11
CA ALA A 40 -9.16 -2.93 9.09
C ALA A 40 -8.52 -2.82 10.47
N GLU A 41 -7.84 -3.87 10.94
CA GLU A 41 -7.14 -3.90 12.23
C GLU A 41 -6.01 -2.87 12.30
N ILE A 42 -5.21 -2.76 11.24
CA ILE A 42 -4.04 -1.87 11.21
C ILE A 42 -4.35 -0.46 10.70
N ALA A 43 -5.56 -0.17 10.23
CA ALA A 43 -5.90 1.08 9.55
C ALA A 43 -5.48 2.33 10.33
N ARG A 44 -5.74 2.36 11.65
CA ARG A 44 -5.38 3.50 12.52
C ARG A 44 -3.88 3.79 12.57
N PHE A 45 -3.05 2.78 12.33
CA PHE A 45 -1.59 2.92 12.29
C PHE A 45 -1.09 3.15 10.87
N LEU A 46 -1.67 2.47 9.89
CA LEU A 46 -1.25 2.53 8.50
C LEU A 46 -1.60 3.87 7.82
N ILE A 47 -2.83 4.37 8.02
CA ILE A 47 -3.33 5.57 7.33
C ILE A 47 -2.42 6.79 7.51
N PRO A 48 -1.93 7.14 8.73
CA PRO A 48 -1.00 8.26 8.91
C PRO A 48 0.25 8.21 8.01
N HIS A 49 0.74 7.01 7.66
CA HIS A 49 1.90 6.85 6.80
C HIS A 49 1.56 6.94 5.30
N LEU A 50 0.30 6.75 4.93
CA LEU A 50 -0.22 6.85 3.55
C LEU A 50 -0.85 8.21 3.25
N GLU A 51 -1.27 8.94 4.28
CA GLU A 51 -2.09 10.13 4.14
C GLU A 51 -1.42 11.20 3.26
N GLN A 52 -2.20 11.74 2.32
CA GLN A 52 -1.78 12.70 1.29
C GLN A 52 -0.65 12.21 0.35
N ARG A 53 -0.31 10.92 0.37
CA ARG A 53 0.68 10.36 -0.56
C ARG A 53 -0.05 9.67 -1.72
N PRO A 54 0.38 9.87 -2.99
CA PRO A 54 -0.15 9.10 -4.11
C PRO A 54 0.21 7.63 -3.96
N VAL A 55 -0.79 6.75 -3.93
CA VAL A 55 -0.57 5.31 -3.74
C VAL A 55 -0.44 4.59 -5.08
N THR A 56 0.72 4.00 -5.32
CA THR A 56 0.91 2.98 -6.36
C THR A 56 0.52 1.62 -5.79
N ARG A 57 -0.35 0.89 -6.49
CA ARG A 57 -0.83 -0.42 -6.05
C ARG A 57 -0.06 -1.50 -6.76
N LYS A 58 0.42 -2.52 -6.04
CA LYS A 58 0.84 -3.78 -6.64
C LYS A 58 -0.21 -4.83 -6.33
N ARG A 59 -0.75 -5.43 -7.38
CA ARG A 59 -1.96 -6.24 -7.31
C ARG A 59 -1.70 -7.68 -7.71
N TRP A 60 -2.24 -8.60 -6.90
CA TRP A 60 -2.30 -10.03 -7.20
C TRP A 60 -3.75 -10.46 -7.24
N VAL A 61 -4.39 -10.19 -8.36
CA VAL A 61 -5.82 -10.49 -8.53
C VAL A 61 -6.11 -11.97 -8.30
N ASP A 62 -5.15 -12.85 -8.64
CA ASP A 62 -5.22 -14.30 -8.49
C ASP A 62 -4.39 -14.89 -7.34
N GLY A 63 -3.88 -14.03 -6.44
CA GLY A 63 -3.01 -14.44 -5.34
C GLY A 63 -1.52 -14.48 -5.70
N VAL A 64 -0.67 -14.56 -4.68
CA VAL A 64 0.80 -14.46 -4.81
C VAL A 64 1.45 -15.73 -5.34
N GLY A 65 0.70 -16.84 -5.45
CA GLY A 65 1.24 -18.14 -5.83
C GLY A 65 2.05 -18.79 -4.71
N THR A 66 2.93 -19.71 -5.07
CA THR A 66 3.91 -20.34 -4.16
C THR A 66 5.32 -19.98 -4.59
N MET A 67 6.32 -20.33 -3.78
CA MET A 67 7.73 -20.15 -4.16
C MET A 67 8.08 -20.83 -5.50
N GLU A 68 7.52 -22.02 -5.77
CA GLU A 68 7.75 -22.77 -7.02
C GLU A 68 6.90 -22.24 -8.19
N HIS A 69 5.73 -21.68 -7.89
CA HIS A 69 4.76 -21.19 -8.88
C HIS A 69 4.28 -19.79 -8.52
N PRO A 70 5.12 -18.75 -8.73
CA PRO A 70 4.77 -17.39 -8.35
C PRO A 70 3.60 -16.86 -9.18
N GLY A 71 2.66 -16.20 -8.49
CA GLY A 71 1.50 -15.56 -9.07
C GLY A 71 1.87 -14.29 -9.82
N LYS A 72 1.07 -13.92 -10.83
CA LYS A 72 1.30 -12.71 -11.62
C LYS A 72 0.89 -11.46 -10.84
N ALA A 73 1.87 -10.62 -10.56
CA ALA A 73 1.66 -9.28 -10.04
C ALA A 73 1.60 -8.26 -11.18
N PHE A 74 0.93 -7.13 -10.97
CA PHE A 74 1.14 -5.94 -11.78
C PHE A 74 1.08 -4.67 -10.93
N PHE A 75 1.86 -3.68 -11.35
CA PHE A 75 1.80 -2.34 -10.78
C PHE A 75 0.71 -1.53 -11.45
N GLN A 76 0.00 -0.75 -10.65
CA GLN A 76 -1.03 0.15 -11.13
C GLN A 76 -0.87 1.51 -10.45
N LYS A 77 -0.51 2.50 -11.28
CA LYS A 77 -0.34 3.90 -10.90
C LYS A 77 -1.63 4.68 -11.12
N ASN A 78 -2.14 4.66 -12.36
CA ASN A 78 -3.39 5.32 -12.71
C ASN A 78 -4.60 4.59 -12.08
N LEU A 79 -5.56 5.34 -11.56
CA LEU A 79 -6.86 4.83 -11.15
C LEU A 79 -7.59 4.21 -12.34
N GLU A 80 -8.17 3.03 -12.12
CA GLU A 80 -9.09 2.41 -13.06
C GLU A 80 -10.38 3.21 -13.18
N ALA A 81 -11.04 3.18 -14.35
CA ALA A 81 -12.32 3.85 -14.58
C ALA A 81 -13.43 3.34 -13.66
N SER A 82 -13.30 2.12 -13.13
CA SER A 82 -14.23 1.51 -12.18
C SER A 82 -13.95 1.87 -10.72
N ALA A 83 -12.93 2.70 -10.44
CA ALA A 83 -12.67 3.17 -9.09
C ALA A 83 -13.84 4.01 -8.57
N PRO A 84 -14.32 3.79 -7.33
CA PRO A 84 -15.44 4.55 -6.80
C PRO A 84 -15.16 6.06 -6.80
N GLU A 85 -16.17 6.86 -7.15
CA GLU A 85 -16.03 8.32 -7.24
C GLU A 85 -15.59 8.96 -5.92
N TRP A 86 -16.02 8.37 -4.80
CA TRP A 86 -15.68 8.86 -3.46
C TRP A 86 -14.22 8.60 -3.05
N VAL A 87 -13.46 7.75 -3.77
CA VAL A 87 -12.03 7.55 -3.49
C VAL A 87 -11.28 8.85 -3.84
N PRO A 88 -10.67 9.53 -2.84
CA PRO A 88 -9.94 10.76 -3.09
C PRO A 88 -8.77 10.49 -4.03
N ARG A 89 -8.49 11.43 -4.94
CA ARG A 89 -7.46 11.26 -5.96
C ARG A 89 -6.73 12.55 -6.26
N GLN A 90 -5.50 12.44 -6.74
CA GLN A 90 -4.71 13.56 -7.22
C GLN A 90 -4.03 13.23 -8.54
N ARG A 91 -3.89 14.25 -9.39
CA ARG A 91 -3.23 14.13 -10.69
C ARG A 91 -1.74 14.37 -10.54
N ILE A 92 -0.95 13.56 -11.24
CA ILE A 92 0.47 13.77 -11.45
C ILE A 92 0.72 13.75 -12.94
N GLU A 93 1.25 14.86 -13.44
CA GLU A 93 1.74 14.99 -14.80
C GLU A 93 3.14 14.37 -14.88
N HIS A 94 3.26 13.31 -15.67
CA HIS A 94 4.54 12.71 -16.06
C HIS A 94 4.93 13.29 -17.42
N ARG A 95 6.17 13.02 -17.85
CA ARG A 95 6.71 13.57 -19.11
C ARG A 95 5.85 13.28 -20.34
N ASP A 96 5.15 12.16 -20.37
CA ASP A 96 4.46 11.59 -21.52
C ASP A 96 2.96 11.32 -21.28
N HIS A 97 2.50 11.35 -20.01
CA HIS A 97 1.11 11.08 -19.66
C HIS A 97 0.73 11.68 -18.30
N THR A 98 -0.57 11.79 -18.03
CA THR A 98 -1.08 12.15 -16.71
C THR A 98 -1.70 10.92 -16.05
N ASN A 99 -1.38 10.72 -14.77
CA ASN A 99 -1.97 9.66 -13.96
C ASN A 99 -2.79 10.27 -12.82
N GLU A 100 -3.97 9.71 -12.56
CA GLU A 100 -4.73 9.92 -11.33
C GLU A 100 -4.34 8.85 -10.31
N TYR A 101 -3.78 9.27 -9.17
CA TYR A 101 -3.43 8.37 -8.09
C TYR A 101 -4.48 8.43 -6.99
N PRO A 102 -4.86 7.29 -6.38
CA PRO A 102 -5.66 7.31 -5.17
C PRO A 102 -4.85 7.89 -4.01
N LEU A 103 -5.56 8.61 -3.14
CA LEU A 103 -5.11 8.94 -1.80
C LEU A 103 -5.89 8.07 -0.80
N VAL A 104 -5.22 7.65 0.26
CA VAL A 104 -5.82 6.84 1.32
C VAL A 104 -5.92 7.71 2.56
N ARG A 105 -7.15 8.02 2.98
CA ARG A 105 -7.44 8.91 4.12
C ARG A 105 -8.31 8.26 5.20
N ASP A 106 -8.95 7.14 4.89
CA ASP A 106 -9.96 6.51 5.72
C ASP A 106 -9.98 4.98 5.52
N LEU A 107 -10.77 4.28 6.33
CA LEU A 107 -10.89 2.83 6.27
C LEU A 107 -11.64 2.39 5.01
N ALA A 108 -12.55 3.20 4.47
CA ALA A 108 -13.26 2.89 3.24
C ALA A 108 -12.31 2.74 2.05
N ALA A 109 -11.36 3.67 1.88
CA ALA A 109 -10.34 3.62 0.85
C ALA A 109 -9.43 2.39 0.99
N LEU A 110 -9.00 2.05 2.21
CA LEU A 110 -8.23 0.83 2.48
C LEU A 110 -9.02 -0.44 2.17
N THR A 111 -10.30 -0.47 2.54
CA THR A 111 -11.20 -1.60 2.26
C THR A 111 -11.35 -1.81 0.75
N TRP A 112 -11.51 -0.73 -0.02
CA TRP A 112 -11.54 -0.78 -1.47
C TRP A 112 -10.22 -1.31 -2.06
N LEU A 113 -9.07 -0.85 -1.56
CA LEU A 113 -7.74 -1.33 -1.99
C LEU A 113 -7.57 -2.84 -1.77
N ALA A 114 -7.96 -3.38 -0.60
CA ALA A 114 -7.96 -4.82 -0.37
C ALA A 114 -8.92 -5.56 -1.31
N GLN A 115 -10.12 -5.02 -1.54
CA GLN A 115 -11.10 -5.64 -2.43
C GLN A 115 -10.57 -5.80 -3.86
N VAL A 116 -9.81 -4.81 -4.36
CA VAL A 116 -9.14 -4.87 -5.67
C VAL A 116 -7.82 -5.67 -5.65
N ALA A 117 -7.51 -6.35 -4.54
CA ALA A 117 -6.33 -7.17 -4.32
C ALA A 117 -5.00 -6.40 -4.41
N ALA A 118 -4.97 -5.13 -3.96
CA ALA A 118 -3.75 -4.37 -3.76
C ALA A 118 -3.08 -4.81 -2.45
N LEU A 119 -2.19 -5.80 -2.56
CA LEU A 119 -1.49 -6.41 -1.42
C LEU A 119 -0.27 -5.59 -0.97
N GLU A 120 0.31 -4.80 -1.88
CA GLU A 120 1.34 -3.82 -1.53
C GLU A 120 0.88 -2.41 -1.93
N LEU A 121 1.10 -1.46 -1.03
CA LEU A 121 0.81 -0.04 -1.19
C LEU A 121 2.12 0.73 -1.17
N HIS A 122 2.50 1.29 -2.31
CA HIS A 122 3.77 2.00 -2.50
C HIS A 122 3.52 3.50 -2.49
N VAL A 123 4.22 4.24 -1.63
CA VAL A 123 4.07 5.69 -1.47
C VAL A 123 5.42 6.40 -1.52
N PRO A 124 5.50 7.59 -2.15
CA PRO A 124 6.73 8.38 -2.16
C PRO A 124 6.99 9.07 -0.80
N GLN A 125 8.15 9.68 -0.67
CA GLN A 125 8.58 10.32 0.59
C GLN A 125 8.12 11.77 0.73
N TRP A 126 7.21 12.21 -0.14
CA TRP A 126 6.54 13.51 -0.09
C TRP A 126 5.02 13.34 0.00
N ARG A 127 4.32 14.44 0.30
CA ARG A 127 2.85 14.53 0.40
C ARG A 127 2.31 15.66 -0.49
N PHE A 128 1.07 15.55 -0.93
CA PHE A 128 0.34 16.68 -1.49
C PHE A 128 -0.01 17.69 -0.41
N GLY A 129 0.06 18.98 -0.77
CA GLY A 129 -0.55 20.05 0.01
C GLY A 129 -2.08 20.07 -0.14
N SER A 130 -2.74 20.90 0.67
CA SER A 130 -4.19 21.15 0.57
C SER A 130 -4.59 21.77 -0.77
N ASP A 131 -3.65 22.42 -1.45
CA ASP A 131 -3.75 22.97 -2.80
C ASP A 131 -3.58 21.92 -3.91
N GLY A 132 -3.33 20.65 -3.55
CA GLY A 132 -3.07 19.58 -4.51
C GLY A 132 -1.68 19.59 -5.13
N VAL A 133 -0.77 20.44 -4.63
CA VAL A 133 0.60 20.55 -5.15
C VAL A 133 1.55 19.63 -4.35
N PRO A 134 2.42 18.84 -5.01
CA PRO A 134 3.46 18.08 -4.32
C PRO A 134 4.35 18.99 -3.44
N ARG A 135 4.56 18.59 -2.19
CA ARG A 135 5.52 19.25 -1.29
C ARG A 135 6.89 18.59 -1.38
N ASN A 136 7.89 19.21 -0.74
CA ASN A 136 9.19 18.57 -0.54
C ASN A 136 9.04 17.29 0.30
N PRO A 137 9.96 16.32 0.16
CA PRO A 137 9.97 15.13 0.99
C PRO A 137 9.93 15.47 2.48
N ASP A 138 9.06 14.79 3.22
CA ASP A 138 8.84 14.96 4.65
C ASP A 138 9.46 13.84 5.49
N ARG A 139 10.06 12.84 4.83
CA ARG A 139 10.81 11.75 5.47
C ARG A 139 12.00 11.31 4.63
N LEU A 140 13.00 10.77 5.31
CA LEU A 140 14.12 10.02 4.73
C LEU A 140 13.87 8.53 4.94
N VAL A 141 14.11 7.72 3.91
CA VAL A 141 14.07 6.26 4.01
C VAL A 141 15.41 5.74 3.49
N LEU A 142 16.03 4.87 4.27
CA LEU A 142 17.23 4.14 3.90
C LEU A 142 16.80 2.71 3.57
N ASP A 143 17.04 2.30 2.33
CA ASP A 143 16.83 0.93 1.89
C ASP A 143 18.12 0.14 2.11
N LEU A 144 18.06 -0.90 2.94
CA LEU A 144 19.23 -1.69 3.35
C LEU A 144 19.08 -3.11 2.80
N ASP A 145 19.51 -3.27 1.56
CA ASP A 145 19.45 -4.54 0.85
C ASP A 145 20.70 -5.39 1.14
N PRO A 146 20.54 -6.58 1.75
CA PRO A 146 21.67 -7.48 1.94
C PRO A 146 22.18 -7.99 0.58
N GLY A 147 23.47 -7.84 0.34
CA GLY A 147 24.14 -8.45 -0.81
C GLY A 147 24.38 -9.95 -0.63
N ASP A 148 25.01 -10.57 -1.63
CA ASP A 148 25.34 -12.00 -1.60
C ASP A 148 26.15 -12.38 -0.35
N GLY A 149 25.69 -13.39 0.37
CA GLY A 149 26.33 -13.89 1.60
C GLY A 149 26.05 -13.08 2.87
N VAL A 150 25.20 -12.05 2.78
CA VAL A 150 24.78 -11.20 3.91
C VAL A 150 23.31 -11.47 4.23
N GLY A 151 22.94 -11.47 5.51
CA GLY A 151 21.57 -11.73 5.97
C GLY A 151 20.93 -10.53 6.67
N LEU A 152 19.74 -10.76 7.22
CA LEU A 152 19.00 -9.74 7.98
C LEU A 152 19.71 -9.29 9.26
N THR A 153 20.56 -10.15 9.84
CA THR A 153 21.34 -9.84 11.04
C THR A 153 22.32 -8.70 10.77
N GLU A 154 23.07 -8.80 9.68
CA GLU A 154 24.02 -7.78 9.27
C GLU A 154 23.31 -6.49 8.84
N CYS A 155 22.17 -6.58 8.13
CA CYS A 155 21.35 -5.40 7.86
C CYS A 155 20.89 -4.70 9.15
N ALA A 156 20.55 -5.44 10.20
CA ALA A 156 20.18 -4.86 11.49
C ALA A 156 21.35 -4.16 12.19
N GLU A 157 22.58 -4.67 12.03
CA GLU A 157 23.79 -4.00 12.52
C GLU A 157 24.02 -2.68 11.78
N VAL A 158 23.96 -2.70 10.44
CA VAL A 158 24.08 -1.50 9.61
C VAL A 158 22.99 -0.47 9.94
N ALA A 159 21.74 -0.92 10.18
CA ALA A 159 20.66 -0.02 10.59
C ALA A 159 20.95 0.69 11.92
N ARG A 160 21.57 0.02 12.90
CA ARG A 160 21.98 0.63 14.18
C ARG A 160 23.11 1.63 14.01
N LEU A 161 24.06 1.35 13.11
CA LEU A 161 25.12 2.30 12.75
C LEU A 161 24.54 3.54 12.06
N ALA A 162 23.68 3.35 11.06
CA ALA A 162 22.98 4.43 10.38
C ALA A 162 22.18 5.29 11.37
N ARG A 163 21.44 4.67 12.30
CA ARG A 163 20.72 5.38 13.37
C ARG A 163 21.66 6.26 14.19
N SER A 164 22.84 5.78 14.56
CA SER A 164 23.81 6.54 15.36
C SER A 164 24.31 7.78 14.61
N ILE A 165 24.60 7.62 13.31
CA ILE A 165 25.00 8.74 12.42
C ILE A 165 23.86 9.76 12.30
N LEU A 166 22.65 9.30 11.99
CA LEU A 166 21.47 10.16 11.84
C LEU A 166 21.16 10.94 13.14
N GLN A 167 21.31 10.29 14.30
CA GLN A 167 21.17 10.95 15.60
C GLN A 167 22.22 12.04 15.81
N GLY A 168 23.48 11.80 15.41
CA GLY A 168 24.54 12.80 15.42
C GLY A 168 24.24 14.01 14.54
N MET A 169 23.40 13.84 13.50
CA MET A 169 22.92 14.91 12.63
C MET A 169 21.63 15.59 13.14
N GLY A 170 21.11 15.20 14.32
CA GLY A 170 19.86 15.72 14.88
C GLY A 170 18.58 15.04 14.38
N LEU A 171 18.68 13.99 13.57
CA LEU A 171 17.54 13.21 13.06
C LEU A 171 17.19 12.10 14.06
N THR A 172 16.40 12.44 15.08
CA THR A 172 16.23 11.61 16.29
C THR A 172 14.96 10.77 16.36
N ARG A 173 14.04 10.89 15.39
CA ARG A 173 12.78 10.14 15.37
C ARG A 173 12.64 9.33 14.09
N CYS A 174 12.42 8.02 14.24
CA CYS A 174 11.75 7.23 13.22
C CYS A 174 10.24 7.42 13.44
N GLN A 175 9.50 7.81 12.40
CA GLN A 175 8.04 7.81 12.43
C GLN A 175 7.51 6.40 12.24
#